data_AF-A0A938ZCZ2-F1
#
_entry.id   AF-A0A938ZCZ2-F1
#
_cell.length_a   1.000
_cell.length_b   1.000
_cell.length_c   1.000
_cell.angle_alpha   90.00
_cell.angle_beta   90.00
_cell.angle_gamma   90.00
#
_symmetry.space_group_name_H-M   'P 1'
#
loop_
_entity.id
_entity.type
_entity.pdbx_description
1 polymer ?
#
loop_
_entity_poly.entity_id
_entity_poly.type
_entity_poly.pdbx_seq_one_letter_code
_entity_poly.pdbx_strand_id
1 'polypeptide(L)'
;MPGSIHTEVILKFYEEIPRIDFTMHLGKTISMNEENIFLPLSLNFEDSSLYLRKGKEVFRPGIDQLPGTCMEYYMSDDGIAYTSPEGGALIATRDTPLVYMGEMKHHPIVLCDPKEENNQRPIYSWVMNNKWETNFKMDLSGFGEYLYSLWLSNETDPEKAMDELKEKTFDPYVMIIE
;
A
#
# COMPACT_ATOMS: atom_id res chain seq x y z
N MET A 1 -0.69 -20.04 -4.71
CA MET A 1 -1.76 -19.68 -3.75
C MET A 1 -2.97 -20.57 -4.02
N PRO A 2 -3.64 -21.14 -3.00
CA PRO A 2 -4.87 -21.91 -3.21
C PRO A 2 -5.91 -21.13 -4.03
N GLY A 3 -6.62 -21.81 -4.94
CA GLY A 3 -7.61 -21.17 -5.80
C GLY A 3 -7.06 -20.19 -6.84
N SER A 4 -5.74 -20.13 -7.05
CA SER A 4 -5.13 -19.36 -8.14
C SER A 4 -4.73 -20.26 -9.30
N ILE A 5 -5.06 -19.82 -10.52
CA ILE A 5 -4.64 -20.43 -11.79
C ILE A 5 -3.43 -19.71 -12.40
N HIS A 6 -3.18 -18.46 -11.98
CA HIS A 6 -2.05 -17.65 -12.40
C HIS A 6 -1.68 -16.68 -11.27
N THR A 7 -0.41 -16.60 -10.91
CA THR A 7 0.10 -15.57 -9.99
C THR A 7 1.52 -15.24 -10.41
N GLU A 8 1.77 -14.00 -10.75
CA GLU A 8 3.12 -13.50 -11.02
C GLU A 8 3.28 -12.07 -10.53
N VAL A 9 4.52 -11.70 -10.23
CA VAL A 9 4.92 -10.32 -9.98
C VAL A 9 6.01 -9.99 -10.99
N ILE A 10 5.75 -8.99 -11.82
CA ILE A 10 6.69 -8.50 -12.83
C ILE A 10 7.38 -7.29 -12.24
N LEU A 11 8.71 -7.32 -12.17
CA LEU A 11 9.52 -6.19 -11.74
C LEU A 11 10.16 -5.53 -12.97
N LYS A 12 9.95 -4.23 -13.13
CA LYS A 12 10.55 -3.43 -14.19
C LYS A 12 11.47 -2.39 -13.60
N PHE A 13 12.74 -2.48 -14.00
CA PHE A 13 13.79 -1.54 -13.66
C PHE A 13 14.06 -0.65 -14.87
N TYR A 14 14.32 0.63 -14.62
CA TYR A 14 14.65 1.61 -15.64
C TYR A 14 16.15 1.94 -15.55
N GLU A 15 16.79 2.16 -16.69
CA GLU A 15 18.23 2.43 -16.75
C GLU A 15 18.58 3.80 -16.15
N GLU A 16 17.82 4.84 -16.47
CA GLU A 16 18.11 6.23 -16.06
C GLU A 16 17.05 6.84 -15.12
N ILE A 17 16.06 6.05 -14.68
CA ILE A 17 15.00 6.51 -13.79
C ILE A 17 15.10 5.69 -12.48
N PRO A 18 15.31 6.32 -11.31
CA PRO A 18 15.40 5.63 -10.02
C PRO A 18 14.01 5.21 -9.52
N ARG A 19 13.35 4.37 -10.33
CA ARG A 19 11.99 3.86 -10.17
C ARG A 19 12.00 2.35 -10.38
N ILE A 20 11.27 1.64 -9.55
CA ILE A 20 10.94 0.24 -9.76
C ILE A 20 9.43 0.15 -9.92
N ASP A 21 8.96 -0.32 -11.07
CA ASP A 21 7.55 -0.70 -11.20
C ASP A 21 7.41 -2.17 -10.87
N PHE A 22 6.38 -2.49 -10.09
CA PHE A 22 6.00 -3.87 -9.84
C PHE A 22 4.52 -4.07 -10.10
N THR A 23 4.23 -5.06 -10.93
CA THR A 23 2.87 -5.41 -11.35
C THR A 23 2.53 -6.80 -10.85
N MET A 24 1.45 -6.92 -10.09
CA MET A 24 0.92 -8.22 -9.68
C MET A 24 -0.19 -8.64 -10.65
N HIS A 25 0.02 -9.74 -11.36
CA HIS A 25 -1.05 -10.41 -12.10
C HIS A 25 -1.60 -11.57 -11.29
N LEU A 26 -2.91 -11.69 -11.31
CA LEU A 26 -3.60 -12.73 -10.58
C LEU A 26 -4.76 -13.29 -11.39
N GLY A 27 -4.78 -14.59 -11.59
CA GLY A 27 -5.92 -15.37 -12.05
C GLY A 27 -6.44 -16.25 -10.93
N LYS A 28 -7.74 -16.18 -10.64
CA LYS A 28 -8.41 -16.98 -9.59
C LYS A 28 -9.63 -17.74 -10.10
N THR A 29 -9.78 -18.97 -9.59
CA THR A 29 -11.02 -19.74 -9.73
C THR A 29 -12.13 -19.18 -8.84
N ILE A 30 -13.38 -19.49 -9.17
CA ILE A 30 -14.51 -19.23 -8.28
C ILE A 30 -14.39 -20.00 -6.97
N SER A 31 -14.64 -19.32 -5.86
CA SER A 31 -14.63 -19.85 -4.51
C SER A 31 -15.62 -19.05 -3.68
N MET A 32 -16.43 -19.74 -2.87
CA MET A 32 -17.31 -19.10 -1.89
C MET A 32 -16.69 -19.06 -0.49
N ASN A 33 -15.46 -19.57 -0.33
CA ASN A 33 -14.74 -19.48 0.93
C ASN A 33 -14.24 -18.05 1.14
N GLU A 34 -14.06 -17.67 2.42
CA GLU A 34 -13.36 -16.43 2.76
C GLU A 34 -11.91 -16.47 2.26
N GLU A 35 -11.51 -15.41 1.57
CA GLU A 35 -10.22 -15.23 0.93
C GLU A 35 -9.76 -13.78 1.10
N ASN A 36 -8.46 -13.62 1.34
CA ASN A 36 -7.78 -12.34 1.38
C ASN A 36 -6.47 -12.47 0.62
N ILE A 37 -6.11 -11.42 -0.10
CA ILE A 37 -4.89 -11.36 -0.90
C ILE A 37 -4.13 -10.13 -0.48
N PHE A 38 -2.91 -10.37 -0.04
CA PHE A 38 -2.02 -9.33 0.48
C PHE A 38 -0.72 -9.33 -0.32
N LEU A 39 -0.25 -8.13 -0.65
CA LEU A 39 1.09 -7.92 -1.20
C LEU A 39 1.93 -7.17 -0.16
N PRO A 40 3.04 -7.74 0.36
CA PRO A 40 3.89 -7.06 1.32
C PRO A 40 4.48 -5.78 0.74
N LEU A 41 4.36 -4.67 1.49
CA LEU A 41 4.95 -3.38 1.13
C LEU A 41 5.99 -2.91 2.17
N SER A 42 6.26 -3.73 3.19
CA SER A 42 7.23 -3.42 4.24
C SER A 42 8.63 -3.24 3.68
N LEU A 43 9.23 -2.08 3.95
CA LEU A 43 10.64 -1.80 3.72
C LEU A 43 11.36 -1.66 5.06
N ASN A 44 12.65 -2.02 5.08
CA ASN A 44 13.47 -1.93 6.28
C ASN A 44 14.39 -0.71 6.18
N PHE A 45 14.04 0.37 6.89
CA PHE A 45 14.84 1.58 7.05
C PHE A 45 15.11 1.81 8.52
N GLU A 46 16.36 2.15 8.85
CA GLU A 46 16.71 2.60 10.20
C GLU A 46 16.03 3.95 10.50
N ASP A 47 15.57 4.12 11.75
CA ASP A 47 14.95 5.34 12.26
C ASP A 47 13.85 5.93 11.36
N SER A 48 13.02 5.06 10.78
CA SER A 48 11.99 5.47 9.83
C SER A 48 10.60 5.60 10.43
N SER A 49 9.78 6.43 9.79
CA SER A 49 8.35 6.54 10.04
C SER A 49 7.58 6.33 8.75
N LEU A 50 6.43 5.66 8.85
CA LEU A 50 5.51 5.39 7.75
C LEU A 50 4.35 6.37 7.78
N TYR A 51 4.04 6.93 6.62
CA TYR A 51 2.97 7.90 6.42
C TYR A 51 1.99 7.42 5.35
N LEU A 52 0.72 7.71 5.61
CA LEU A 52 -0.37 7.62 4.65
C LEU A 52 -0.97 9.01 4.46
N ARG A 53 -1.60 9.22 3.30
CA ARG A 53 -2.48 10.37 3.07
C ARG A 53 -3.91 9.91 2.87
N LYS A 54 -4.82 10.55 3.60
CA LYS A 54 -6.27 10.40 3.41
C LYS A 54 -6.90 11.78 3.27
N GLY A 55 -7.45 12.06 2.09
CA GLY A 55 -7.87 13.39 1.69
C GLY A 55 -6.68 14.34 1.59
N LYS A 56 -6.58 15.30 2.52
CA LYS A 56 -5.49 16.27 2.58
C LYS A 56 -4.55 16.07 3.75
N GLU A 57 -4.84 15.11 4.62
CA GLU A 57 -4.09 14.94 5.86
C GLU A 57 -3.07 13.82 5.71
N VAL A 58 -1.81 14.15 5.97
CA VAL A 58 -0.74 13.17 6.13
C VAL A 58 -0.64 12.78 7.60
N PHE A 59 -0.60 11.49 7.87
CA PHE A 59 -0.61 10.99 9.25
C PHE A 59 0.19 9.69 9.37
N ARG A 60 0.75 9.44 10.56
CA ARG A 60 1.34 8.15 10.95
C ARG A 60 0.26 7.21 11.46
N PRO A 61 0.01 6.08 10.78
CA PRO A 61 -0.88 5.04 11.28
C PRO A 61 -0.50 4.60 12.69
N GLY A 62 -1.50 4.48 13.57
CA GLY A 62 -1.35 4.07 14.97
C GLY A 62 -0.82 5.13 15.94
N ILE A 63 -0.52 6.34 15.46
CA ILE A 63 -0.03 7.46 16.29
C ILE A 63 -0.91 8.69 16.13
N ASP A 64 -1.00 9.22 14.90
CA ASP A 64 -1.64 10.53 14.65
C ASP A 64 -3.16 10.40 14.42
N GLN A 65 -3.66 9.18 14.28
CA GLN A 65 -5.10 8.90 14.16
C GLN A 65 -5.85 9.06 15.50
N LEU A 66 -7.18 9.12 15.44
CA LEU A 66 -8.03 9.23 16.64
C LEU A 66 -7.81 8.04 17.60
N PRO A 67 -7.56 8.28 18.90
CA PRO A 67 -7.45 7.22 19.90
C PRO A 67 -8.70 6.33 19.96
N GLY A 68 -8.51 5.03 20.21
CA GLY A 68 -9.61 4.07 20.27
C GLY A 68 -10.14 3.60 18.90
N THR A 69 -9.54 4.03 17.78
CA THR A 69 -9.93 3.57 16.44
C THR A 69 -9.14 2.34 15.98
N CYS A 70 -9.64 1.67 14.93
CA CYS A 70 -9.00 0.49 14.34
C CYS A 70 -7.61 0.84 13.78
N MET A 71 -6.63 -0.05 14.00
CA MET A 71 -5.27 0.11 13.50
C MET A 71 -4.86 -0.90 12.42
N GLU A 72 -5.78 -1.76 11.97
CA GLU A 72 -5.43 -2.90 11.13
C GLU A 72 -5.61 -2.65 9.65
N TYR A 73 -6.48 -1.73 9.26
CA TYR A 73 -6.66 -1.40 7.86
C TYR A 73 -6.93 0.08 7.67
N TYR A 74 -6.31 0.62 6.63
CA TYR A 74 -6.39 2.03 6.27
C TYR A 74 -6.64 2.15 4.78
N MET A 75 -7.15 3.32 4.38
CA MET A 75 -7.17 3.72 2.98
C MET A 75 -6.12 4.80 2.78
N SER A 76 -5.44 4.74 1.64
CA SER A 76 -4.66 5.85 1.12
C SER A 76 -5.15 6.30 -0.24
N ASP A 77 -5.01 7.59 -0.49
CA ASP A 77 -5.32 8.21 -1.78
C ASP A 77 -4.23 7.91 -2.83
N ASP A 78 -2.96 7.90 -2.43
CA ASP A 78 -1.81 7.80 -3.36
C ASP A 78 -0.91 6.57 -3.09
N GLY A 79 -0.79 6.14 -1.83
CA GLY A 79 0.10 5.06 -1.42
C GLY A 79 0.77 5.30 -0.06
N ILE A 80 2.02 4.88 0.11
CA ILE A 80 2.77 5.01 1.37
C ILE A 80 4.09 5.76 1.16
N ALA A 81 4.48 6.54 2.15
CA ALA A 81 5.82 7.11 2.25
C ALA A 81 6.52 6.62 3.51
N TYR A 82 7.75 6.14 3.35
CA TYR A 82 8.72 5.99 4.42
C TYR A 82 9.61 7.23 4.42
N THR A 83 9.79 7.86 5.57
CA THR A 83 10.80 8.90 5.75
C THR A 83 11.75 8.53 6.90
N SER A 84 13.01 8.91 6.77
CA SER A 84 14.05 8.82 7.80
C SER A 84 14.98 10.04 7.68
N PRO A 85 15.92 10.24 8.61
CA PRO A 85 16.91 11.32 8.52
C PRO A 85 17.80 11.29 7.27
N GLU A 86 17.99 10.12 6.65
CA GLU A 86 18.86 9.93 5.48
C GLU A 86 18.09 9.98 4.14
N GLY A 87 16.77 10.18 4.19
CA GLY A 87 15.88 10.09 3.05
C GLY A 87 14.82 9.02 3.27
N GLY A 88 14.26 8.49 2.20
CA GLY A 88 13.07 7.64 2.31
C GLY A 88 12.74 6.88 1.04
N ALA A 89 11.56 6.27 1.06
CA ALA A 89 11.00 5.58 -0.08
C ALA A 89 9.51 5.87 -0.22
N LEU A 90 9.07 6.00 -1.46
CA LEU A 90 7.69 6.29 -1.83
C LEU A 90 7.16 5.09 -2.60
N ILE A 91 6.03 4.53 -2.18
CA ILE A 91 5.35 3.45 -2.90
C ILE A 91 3.97 3.94 -3.29
N ALA A 92 3.73 4.08 -4.59
CA ALA A 92 2.39 4.32 -5.13
C ALA A 92 1.61 3.00 -5.21
N THR A 93 0.34 3.05 -4.79
CA THR A 93 -0.62 1.94 -4.90
C THR A 93 -1.71 2.33 -5.89
N ARG A 94 -1.44 2.23 -7.20
CA ARG A 94 -2.28 2.86 -8.24
C ARG A 94 -3.71 2.31 -8.30
N ASP A 95 -3.86 1.01 -8.10
CA ASP A 95 -5.16 0.31 -8.21
C ASP A 95 -5.73 -0.15 -6.86
N THR A 96 -4.93 -0.10 -5.78
CA THR A 96 -5.31 -0.68 -4.49
C THR A 96 -5.17 0.35 -3.35
N PRO A 97 -6.25 1.07 -3.01
CA PRO A 97 -6.19 2.10 -1.97
C PRO A 97 -6.15 1.51 -0.55
N LEU A 98 -6.51 0.23 -0.39
CA LEU A 98 -6.61 -0.40 0.92
C LEU A 98 -5.28 -1.03 1.33
N VAL A 99 -4.83 -0.73 2.54
CA VAL A 99 -3.65 -1.34 3.16
C VAL A 99 -4.03 -1.99 4.49
N TYR A 100 -3.39 -3.11 4.80
CA TYR A 100 -3.46 -3.77 6.10
C TYR A 100 -2.15 -3.56 6.85
N MET A 101 -2.23 -3.33 8.15
CA MET A 101 -1.07 -3.11 9.01
C MET A 101 -1.14 -3.96 10.28
N GLY A 102 -0.17 -4.84 10.47
CA GLY A 102 -0.17 -5.82 11.56
C GLY A 102 0.40 -7.18 11.19
N GLU A 103 0.26 -8.12 12.12
CA GLU A 103 0.70 -9.49 11.91
C GLU A 103 -0.38 -10.28 11.16
N MET A 104 0.03 -11.08 10.18
CA MET A 104 -0.88 -11.98 9.45
C MET A 104 -1.20 -13.25 10.25
N LYS A 105 -1.73 -13.08 11.46
CA LYS A 105 -2.13 -14.18 12.36
C LYS A 105 -3.39 -13.82 13.15
N HIS A 106 -4.09 -14.81 13.68
CA HIS A 106 -5.26 -14.55 14.52
C HIS A 106 -4.84 -13.84 15.83
N HIS A 107 -5.45 -12.70 16.12
CA HIS A 107 -5.26 -11.97 17.36
C HIS A 107 -6.49 -11.11 17.71
N PRO A 108 -6.63 -10.69 18.99
CA PRO A 108 -7.56 -9.63 19.34
C PRO A 108 -7.23 -8.33 18.60
N ILE A 109 -8.26 -7.59 18.21
CA ILE A 109 -8.09 -6.26 17.61
C ILE A 109 -7.57 -5.31 18.69
N VAL A 110 -6.43 -4.67 18.43
CA VAL A 110 -5.87 -3.61 19.27
C VAL A 110 -6.30 -2.26 18.70
N LEU A 111 -6.83 -1.39 19.56
CA LEU A 111 -7.27 -0.05 19.20
C LEU A 111 -6.16 0.97 19.47
N CYS A 112 -6.17 2.08 18.73
CA CYS A 112 -5.12 3.10 18.78
C CYS A 112 -4.88 3.65 20.20
N ASP A 113 -3.67 3.48 20.71
CA ASP A 113 -3.18 3.93 22.03
C ASP A 113 -1.96 4.89 21.92
N PRO A 114 -1.99 5.77 20.90
CA PRO A 114 -0.86 6.49 20.27
C PRO A 114 0.59 6.15 20.68
N LYS A 115 1.00 4.88 20.60
CA LYS A 115 2.41 4.49 20.81
C LYS A 115 3.20 4.48 19.51
N GLU A 116 4.46 4.91 19.58
CA GLU A 116 5.38 4.93 18.44
C GLU A 116 5.57 3.54 17.80
N GLU A 117 5.54 2.46 18.59
CA GLU A 117 5.64 1.08 18.09
C GLU A 117 4.51 0.68 17.13
N ASN A 118 3.35 1.35 17.20
CA ASN A 118 2.22 1.06 16.32
C ASN A 118 2.53 1.36 14.86
N ASN A 119 3.38 2.36 14.58
CA ASN A 119 3.76 2.76 13.23
C ASN A 119 4.80 1.83 12.59
N GLN A 120 5.46 0.99 13.41
CA GLN A 120 6.48 0.04 12.96
C GLN A 120 5.91 -1.34 12.59
N ARG A 121 4.59 -1.48 12.64
CA ARG A 121 3.91 -2.73 12.30
C ARG A 121 4.05 -3.02 10.78
N PRO A 122 4.19 -4.30 10.38
CA PRO A 122 4.29 -4.65 8.96
C PRO A 122 3.09 -4.16 8.16
N ILE A 123 3.32 -3.71 6.92
CA ILE A 123 2.27 -3.17 6.05
C ILE A 123 2.15 -3.98 4.76
N TYR A 124 0.92 -4.13 4.29
CA TYR A 124 0.58 -4.90 3.11
C TYR A 124 -0.48 -4.16 2.30
N SER A 125 -0.35 -4.14 0.98
CA SER A 125 -1.48 -3.82 0.11
C SER A 125 -2.54 -4.91 0.25
N TRP A 126 -3.78 -4.54 0.52
CA TRP A 126 -4.90 -5.47 0.64
C TRP A 126 -5.63 -5.59 -0.70
N VAL A 127 -5.01 -6.34 -1.60
CA VAL A 127 -5.31 -6.45 -3.03
C VAL A 127 -6.75 -6.90 -3.31
N MET A 128 -7.20 -7.95 -2.63
CA MET A 128 -8.56 -8.47 -2.76
C MET A 128 -9.05 -9.03 -1.42
N ASN A 129 -10.36 -8.91 -1.16
CA ASN A 129 -11.01 -9.54 0.00
C ASN A 129 -12.50 -9.80 -0.27
N ASN A 130 -13.02 -10.91 0.24
CA ASN A 130 -14.46 -11.22 0.24
C ASN A 130 -14.98 -11.52 1.67
N LYS A 131 -14.24 -11.11 2.71
CA LYS A 131 -14.55 -11.42 4.11
C LYS A 131 -15.84 -10.76 4.62
N TRP A 132 -16.35 -9.75 3.92
CA TRP A 132 -17.58 -9.06 4.27
C TRP A 132 -18.72 -9.42 3.30
N GLU A 133 -19.63 -10.29 3.74
CA GLU A 133 -20.70 -10.87 2.93
C GLU A 133 -21.81 -9.89 2.49
N THR A 134 -21.82 -8.65 2.99
CA THR A 134 -22.97 -7.74 2.80
C THR A 134 -22.80 -6.71 1.69
N ASN A 135 -21.57 -6.41 1.25
CA ASN A 135 -21.30 -5.31 0.31
C ASN A 135 -20.22 -5.60 -0.76
N PHE A 136 -19.69 -6.82 -0.82
CA PHE A 136 -18.67 -7.21 -1.79
C PHE A 136 -19.13 -8.36 -2.66
N LYS A 137 -18.45 -8.53 -3.81
CA LYS A 137 -18.60 -9.73 -4.62
C LYS A 137 -18.24 -10.95 -3.76
N MET A 138 -19.09 -11.97 -3.78
CA MET A 138 -18.95 -13.17 -2.94
C MET A 138 -17.66 -13.94 -3.24
N ASP A 139 -17.15 -13.88 -4.46
CA ASP A 139 -15.93 -14.55 -4.90
C ASP A 139 -14.91 -13.55 -5.47
N LEU A 140 -13.64 -13.97 -5.43
CA LEU A 140 -12.50 -13.23 -5.98
C LEU A 140 -12.02 -13.77 -7.33
N SER A 141 -12.91 -14.42 -8.11
CA SER A 141 -12.53 -15.03 -9.39
C SER A 141 -12.35 -14.02 -10.52
N GLY A 142 -11.61 -14.45 -11.53
CA GLY A 142 -11.27 -13.66 -12.69
C GLY A 142 -9.77 -13.39 -12.78
N PHE A 143 -9.41 -12.52 -13.72
CA PHE A 143 -8.04 -12.04 -13.89
C PHE A 143 -7.98 -10.57 -13.48
N GLY A 144 -7.00 -10.23 -12.64
CA GLY A 144 -6.73 -8.87 -12.18
C GLY A 144 -5.26 -8.51 -12.38
N GLU A 145 -5.02 -7.22 -12.62
CA GLU A 145 -3.72 -6.58 -12.67
C GLU A 145 -3.71 -5.47 -11.61
N TYR A 146 -2.62 -5.38 -10.86
CA TYR A 146 -2.44 -4.37 -9.81
C TYR A 146 -1.07 -3.73 -9.94
N LEU A 147 -1.07 -2.41 -10.13
CA LEU A 147 0.10 -1.62 -10.45
C LEU A 147 0.62 -0.88 -9.23
N TYR A 148 1.94 -0.96 -9.07
CA TYR A 148 2.66 -0.27 -8.02
C TYR A 148 3.96 0.31 -8.58
N SER A 149 4.43 1.35 -7.92
CA SER A 149 5.69 2.01 -8.26
C SER A 149 6.43 2.38 -6.99
N LEU A 150 7.72 2.12 -6.96
CA LEU A 150 8.62 2.44 -5.85
C LEU A 150 9.68 3.43 -6.32
N TRP A 151 9.91 4.48 -5.54
CA TRP A 151 11.00 5.43 -5.70
C TRP A 151 11.77 5.58 -4.39
N LEU A 152 13.06 5.88 -4.49
CA LEU A 152 13.78 6.50 -3.38
C LEU A 152 13.50 8.01 -3.40
N SER A 153 13.46 8.62 -2.21
CA SER A 153 13.29 10.06 -2.03
C SER A 153 14.32 10.59 -1.05
N ASN A 154 14.71 11.85 -1.22
CA ASN A 154 15.53 12.58 -0.26
C ASN A 154 14.67 13.44 0.68
N GLU A 155 13.34 13.43 0.51
CA GLU A 155 12.42 14.17 1.36
C GLU A 155 12.31 13.50 2.73
N THR A 156 12.54 14.28 3.77
CA THR A 156 12.43 13.86 5.16
C THR A 156 11.19 14.43 5.85
N ASP A 157 10.59 15.47 5.25
CA ASP A 157 9.33 16.05 5.68
C ASP A 157 8.16 15.21 5.12
N PRO A 158 7.20 14.78 5.97
CA PRO A 158 6.16 13.85 5.54
C PRO A 158 5.16 14.45 4.56
N GLU A 159 4.84 15.75 4.68
CA GLU A 159 3.93 16.41 3.75
C GLU A 159 4.55 16.52 2.37
N LYS A 160 5.81 16.94 2.30
CA LYS A 160 6.56 17.00 1.03
C LYS A 160 6.76 15.62 0.41
N ALA A 161 7.05 14.60 1.21
CA ALA A 161 7.19 13.22 0.72
C ALA A 161 5.90 12.70 0.08
N MET A 162 4.75 12.97 0.72
CA MET A 162 3.45 12.57 0.17
C MET A 162 3.01 13.44 -1.03
N ASP A 163 3.37 14.73 -1.06
CA ASP A 163 3.20 15.58 -2.25
C ASP A 163 4.04 15.07 -3.41
N GLU A 164 5.30 14.73 -3.16
CA GLU A 164 6.17 14.11 -4.16
C GLU A 164 5.57 12.79 -4.66
N LEU A 165 5.12 11.92 -3.77
CA LEU A 165 4.46 10.65 -4.15
C LEU A 165 3.29 10.90 -5.09
N LYS A 166 2.41 11.84 -4.72
CA LYS A 166 1.25 12.21 -5.53
C LYS A 166 1.67 12.71 -6.92
N GLU A 167 2.62 13.63 -7.00
CA GLU A 167 3.12 14.13 -8.28
C GLU A 167 3.70 13.01 -9.15
N LYS A 168 4.40 12.04 -8.55
CA LYS A 168 4.94 10.86 -9.26
C LYS A 168 3.86 9.85 -9.72
N THR A 169 2.63 9.94 -9.22
CA THR A 169 1.54 9.06 -9.70
C THR A 169 1.07 9.44 -11.10
N PHE A 170 1.27 10.68 -11.53
CA PHE A 170 0.89 11.14 -12.86
C PHE A 170 1.92 10.73 -13.90
N ASP A 171 1.46 10.02 -14.94
CA ASP A 171 2.31 9.66 -16.06
C ASP A 171 2.48 10.86 -17.01
N PRO A 172 3.67 11.04 -17.61
CA PRO A 172 3.92 12.15 -18.52
C PRO A 172 3.02 12.05 -19.76
N TYR A 173 2.35 13.15 -20.11
CA TYR A 173 1.56 13.25 -21.33
C TYR A 173 2.41 13.85 -22.45
N VAL A 174 2.63 13.10 -23.52
CA VAL A 174 3.34 13.59 -24.70
C VAL A 174 2.36 14.34 -25.60
N MET A 175 2.57 15.64 -25.75
CA MET A 175 1.81 16.47 -26.70
C MET A 175 2.69 16.75 -27.93
N ILE A 176 2.21 16.37 -29.11
CA ILE A 176 2.82 16.77 -30.38
C ILE A 176 2.13 18.07 -30.80
N ILE A 177 2.92 19.14 -30.89
CA ILE A 177 2.45 20.44 -31.38
C ILE A 177 2.85 20.53 -32.85
N GLU A 178 1.87 20.74 -33.73
CA GLU A 178 2.08 21.01 -35.17
C GLU A 178 2.55 22.45 -35.43
#